data_AF-A0A9P6T4Z8-F1
#
_entry.id   AF-A0A9P6T4Z8-F1
#
_cell.length_a   1.000
_cell.length_b   1.000
_cell.length_c   1.000
_cell.angle_alpha   90.00
_cell.angle_beta   90.00
_cell.angle_gamma   90.00
#
_symmetry.space_group_name_H-M   'P 1'
#
loop_
_entity.id
_entity.type
_entity.pdbx_description
1 polymer ?
#
loop_
_entity_poly.entity_id
_entity_poly.type
_entity_poly.pdbx_seq_one_letter_code
_entity_poly.pdbx_strand_id
1 'polypeptide(L)'
;MSTEEGQLLHIEESNEEVILIHEIYCKLKNINKYNQEVDELEFDGTNLSTWKSETETAVFLMMNVSDYWDSKGPAKDSMVELAIDKCTLHIIYSTINKKLRELTRKCKYAHDTVVCKSC
;
A
#
# COMPACT_ATOMS: atom_id res chain seq x y z
N MET A 1 20.35 -27.31 24.70
CA MET A 1 18.95 -27.21 25.16
C MET A 1 18.40 -25.88 24.69
N SER A 2 17.98 -25.76 23.43
CA SER A 2 17.56 -24.47 22.83
C SER A 2 16.52 -24.66 21.71
N THR A 3 15.72 -25.73 21.77
CA THR A 3 14.89 -26.18 20.65
C THR A 3 13.38 -26.04 20.87
N GLU A 4 12.90 -25.86 22.11
CA GLU A 4 11.45 -25.72 22.39
C GLU A 4 11.01 -24.24 22.46
N GLU A 5 11.83 -23.36 23.04
CA GLU A 5 11.52 -21.91 23.13
C GLU A 5 11.50 -21.22 21.75
N GLY A 6 12.42 -21.60 20.85
CA GLY A 6 12.46 -21.06 19.49
C GLY A 6 11.32 -21.55 18.59
N GLN A 7 10.68 -22.69 18.90
CA GLN A 7 9.52 -23.17 18.16
C GLN A 7 8.21 -22.55 18.65
N LEU A 8 8.08 -22.28 19.96
CA LEU A 8 6.93 -21.55 20.50
C LEU A 8 6.89 -20.09 20.01
N LEU A 9 8.03 -19.39 20.01
CA LEU A 9 8.16 -18.03 19.46
C LEU A 9 7.72 -17.96 18.01
N HIS A 10 8.16 -18.90 17.16
CA HIS A 10 7.76 -18.95 15.76
C HIS A 10 6.26 -19.23 15.55
N ILE A 11 5.63 -20.01 16.43
CA ILE A 11 4.19 -20.30 16.36
C ILE A 11 3.38 -19.07 16.81
N GLU A 12 3.79 -18.38 17.88
CA GLU A 12 3.13 -17.15 18.36
C GLU A 12 3.28 -15.99 17.37
N GLU A 13 4.47 -15.76 16.82
CA GLU A 13 4.71 -14.76 15.77
C GLU A 13 3.84 -15.02 14.53
N SER A 14 3.70 -16.29 14.11
CA SER A 14 2.86 -16.64 12.96
C SER A 14 1.36 -16.37 13.19
N ASN A 15 0.90 -16.46 14.45
CA ASN A 15 -0.49 -16.21 14.80
C ASN A 15 -0.79 -14.70 14.82
N GLU A 16 0.12 -13.89 15.37
CA GLU A 16 -0.01 -12.43 15.35
C GLU A 16 0.03 -11.88 13.92
N GLU A 17 0.94 -12.39 13.09
CA GLU A 17 1.06 -11.98 11.68
C GLU A 17 -0.25 -12.25 10.91
N VAL A 18 -0.85 -13.43 11.10
CA VAL A 18 -2.12 -13.80 10.47
C VAL A 18 -3.28 -12.91 10.95
N ILE A 19 -3.33 -12.59 12.24
CA ILE A 19 -4.34 -11.68 12.80
C ILE A 19 -4.21 -10.30 12.17
N LEU A 20 -2.99 -9.74 12.15
CA LEU A 20 -2.72 -8.41 11.57
C LEU A 20 -3.09 -8.36 10.08
N ILE A 21 -2.69 -9.37 9.31
CA ILE A 21 -3.05 -9.47 7.88
C ILE A 21 -4.58 -9.50 7.73
N HIS A 22 -5.29 -10.28 8.54
CA HIS A 22 -6.75 -10.33 8.48
C HIS A 22 -7.40 -8.99 8.80
N GLU A 23 -6.90 -8.26 9.81
CA GLU A 23 -7.38 -6.91 10.13
C GLU A 23 -7.17 -5.93 8.97
N ILE A 24 -6.00 -5.97 8.34
CA ILE A 24 -5.68 -5.16 7.16
C ILE A 24 -6.68 -5.44 6.03
N TYR A 25 -6.96 -6.73 5.76
CA TYR A 25 -7.96 -7.11 4.74
C TYR A 25 -9.39 -6.66 5.10
N CYS A 26 -9.76 -6.65 6.38
CA CYS A 26 -11.03 -6.11 6.83
C CYS A 26 -11.14 -4.60 6.59
N LYS A 27 -10.06 -3.85 6.80
CA LYS A 27 -10.01 -2.41 6.47
C LYS A 27 -10.16 -2.18 4.98
N LEU A 28 -9.50 -3.00 4.14
CA LEU A 28 -9.58 -2.90 2.68
C LEU A 28 -11.02 -3.02 2.15
N LYS A 29 -11.87 -3.86 2.77
CA LYS A 29 -13.29 -3.97 2.39
C LYS A 29 -14.07 -2.66 2.54
N ASN A 30 -13.59 -1.77 3.41
CA ASN A 30 -14.21 -0.48 3.70
C ASN A 30 -13.30 0.69 3.30
N ILE A 31 -12.47 0.52 2.27
CA ILE A 31 -11.50 1.53 1.84
C ILE A 31 -12.14 2.91 1.59
N ASN A 32 -13.36 2.91 1.05
CA ASN A 32 -14.13 4.12 0.79
C ASN A 32 -14.32 5.01 2.02
N LYS A 33 -14.36 4.43 3.22
CA LYS A 33 -14.44 5.17 4.49
C LYS A 33 -13.21 6.05 4.71
N TYR A 34 -12.06 5.64 4.21
CA TYR A 34 -10.78 6.29 4.49
C TYR A 34 -10.39 7.34 3.44
N ASN A 35 -10.91 7.24 2.23
CA ASN A 35 -10.53 8.10 1.10
C ASN A 35 -11.69 8.95 0.55
N GLN A 36 -12.86 8.97 1.22
CA GLN A 36 -14.02 9.74 0.77
C GLN A 36 -13.75 11.26 0.65
N GLU A 37 -12.81 11.78 1.46
CA GLU A 37 -12.42 13.20 1.47
C GLU A 37 -11.20 13.48 0.58
N VAL A 38 -10.68 12.48 -0.13
CA VAL A 38 -9.52 12.64 -1.03
C VAL A 38 -10.05 12.93 -2.42
N ASP A 39 -9.79 14.13 -2.92
CA ASP A 39 -10.17 14.50 -4.28
C ASP A 39 -9.46 13.62 -5.31
N GLU A 40 -10.04 13.46 -6.50
CA GLU A 40 -9.31 12.77 -7.57
C GLU A 40 -8.09 13.60 -8.00
N LEU A 41 -6.96 12.94 -8.29
CA LEU A 41 -5.80 13.58 -8.91
C LEU A 41 -6.21 14.12 -10.28
N GLU A 42 -6.12 15.43 -10.46
CA GLU A 42 -6.45 16.10 -11.72
C GLU A 42 -5.54 15.59 -12.85
N PHE A 43 -6.08 15.58 -14.07
CA PHE A 43 -5.38 14.99 -15.22
C PHE A 43 -4.06 15.71 -15.55
N ASP A 44 -4.00 17.02 -15.31
CA ASP A 44 -2.83 17.87 -15.48
C ASP A 44 -1.96 17.96 -14.21
N GLY A 45 -2.39 17.35 -13.11
CA GLY A 45 -1.66 17.31 -11.84
C GLY A 45 -1.63 18.63 -11.07
N THR A 46 -2.51 19.58 -11.36
CA THR A 46 -2.60 20.88 -10.66
C THR A 46 -2.79 20.73 -9.15
N ASN A 47 -3.53 19.71 -8.71
CA ASN A 47 -3.79 19.42 -7.29
C ASN A 47 -2.82 18.39 -6.70
N LEU A 48 -1.70 18.05 -7.36
CA LEU A 48 -0.80 16.96 -6.95
C LEU A 48 -0.32 17.07 -5.49
N SER A 49 0.04 18.26 -5.03
CA SER A 49 0.53 18.46 -3.66
C SER A 49 -0.57 18.20 -2.63
N THR A 50 -1.78 18.73 -2.88
CA THR A 50 -2.95 18.53 -2.01
C THR A 50 -3.36 17.06 -2.01
N TRP A 51 -3.50 16.47 -3.20
CA TRP A 51 -3.83 15.05 -3.39
C TRP A 51 -2.85 14.14 -2.66
N LYS A 52 -1.53 14.41 -2.74
CA LYS A 52 -0.50 13.63 -2.02
C LYS A 52 -0.72 13.69 -0.51
N SER A 53 -0.93 14.90 0.03
CA SER A 53 -1.15 15.13 1.47
C SER A 53 -2.43 14.46 1.99
N GLU A 54 -3.52 14.54 1.22
CA GLU A 54 -4.80 13.93 1.56
C GLU A 54 -4.72 12.40 1.48
N THR A 55 -4.07 11.88 0.44
CA THR A 55 -3.82 10.44 0.30
C THR A 55 -2.93 9.90 1.43
N GLU A 56 -1.90 10.65 1.83
CA GLU A 56 -1.07 10.30 2.98
C GLU A 56 -1.87 10.26 4.30
N THR A 57 -2.76 11.23 4.49
CA THR A 57 -3.68 11.24 5.64
C THR A 57 -4.60 10.02 5.63
N ALA A 58 -5.18 9.68 4.47
CA ALA A 58 -6.03 8.50 4.32
C ALA A 58 -5.27 7.20 4.63
N VAL A 59 -4.03 7.09 4.16
CA VAL A 59 -3.13 5.95 4.46
C VAL A 59 -2.82 5.87 5.94
N PHE A 60 -2.49 6.99 6.58
CA PHE A 60 -2.25 7.05 8.02
C PHE A 60 -3.50 6.60 8.81
N LEU A 61 -4.68 7.11 8.47
CA LEU A 61 -5.93 6.74 9.15
C LEU A 61 -6.29 5.25 8.96
N MET A 62 -5.97 4.68 7.80
CA MET A 62 -6.24 3.27 7.53
C MET A 62 -5.21 2.36 8.20
N MET A 63 -3.93 2.65 8.02
CA MET A 63 -2.82 1.71 8.28
C MET A 63 -1.94 2.11 9.46
N ASN A 64 -2.11 3.32 10.01
CA ASN A 64 -1.25 3.91 11.03
C ASN A 64 0.23 3.99 10.58
N VAL A 65 0.44 4.21 9.28
CA VAL A 65 1.77 4.39 8.67
C VAL A 65 1.94 5.87 8.36
N SER A 66 2.89 6.51 9.03
CA SER A 66 3.34 7.86 8.67
C SER A 66 4.38 7.78 7.56
N ASP A 67 4.51 8.85 6.79
CA ASP A 67 5.61 9.05 5.85
C ASP A 67 5.74 7.92 4.81
N TYR A 68 4.61 7.30 4.43
CA TYR A 68 4.60 6.16 3.51
C TYR A 68 5.32 6.51 2.20
N TRP A 69 5.15 7.75 1.73
CA TRP A 69 5.79 8.26 0.51
C TRP A 69 7.32 8.34 0.59
N ASP A 70 7.85 8.46 1.81
CA ASP A 70 9.29 8.57 2.08
C ASP A 70 9.90 7.22 2.51
N SER A 71 9.06 6.20 2.70
CA SER A 71 9.49 4.83 2.99
C SER A 71 10.24 4.23 1.80
N LYS A 72 11.23 3.37 2.08
CA LYS A 72 12.07 2.72 1.06
C LYS A 72 11.32 1.59 0.34
N GLY A 73 10.19 1.91 -0.28
CA GLY A 73 9.40 0.99 -1.10
C GLY A 73 8.88 -0.24 -0.35
N PRO A 74 8.21 -1.15 -1.07
CA PRO A 74 7.59 -2.32 -0.46
C PRO A 74 8.67 -3.24 0.09
N ALA A 75 8.61 -3.51 1.39
CA ALA A 75 9.51 -4.45 2.03
C ALA A 75 9.07 -5.87 1.66
N LYS A 76 9.94 -6.56 0.92
CA LYS A 76 9.62 -7.85 0.27
C LYS A 76 9.62 -9.03 1.22
N ASP A 77 10.10 -8.83 2.45
CA ASP A 77 10.41 -9.90 3.39
C ASP A 77 9.34 -10.04 4.50
N SER A 78 8.28 -9.22 4.48
CA SER A 78 7.19 -9.24 5.46
C SER A 78 5.82 -9.29 4.77
N MET A 79 5.00 -10.29 5.11
CA MET A 79 3.65 -10.40 4.56
C MET A 79 2.74 -9.28 5.08
N VAL A 80 3.01 -8.77 6.29
CA VAL A 80 2.33 -7.60 6.85
C VAL A 80 2.63 -6.36 6.04
N GLU A 81 3.90 -6.09 5.73
CA GLU A 81 4.30 -4.93 4.93
C GLU A 81 3.71 -5.01 3.52
N LEU A 82 3.72 -6.17 2.88
CA LEU A 82 3.03 -6.38 1.60
C LEU A 82 1.51 -6.13 1.67
N ALA A 83 0.88 -6.51 2.78
CA ALA A 83 -0.55 -6.25 3.00
C ALA A 83 -0.83 -4.74 3.20
N ILE A 84 0.07 -4.04 3.90
CA ILE A 84 0.05 -2.58 4.05
C ILE A 84 0.17 -1.92 2.68
N ASP A 85 1.20 -2.26 1.91
CA ASP A 85 1.47 -1.69 0.58
C ASP A 85 0.27 -1.87 -0.35
N LYS A 86 -0.31 -3.08 -0.34
CA LYS A 86 -1.50 -3.37 -1.15
C LYS A 86 -2.66 -2.44 -0.79
N CYS A 87 -2.90 -2.19 0.49
CA CYS A 87 -3.97 -1.29 0.93
C CYS A 87 -3.69 0.16 0.53
N THR A 88 -2.47 0.62 0.76
CA THR A 88 -2.05 1.96 0.39
C THR A 88 -2.15 2.21 -1.11
N LEU A 89 -1.66 1.26 -1.93
CA LEU A 89 -1.78 1.32 -3.38
C LEU A 89 -3.25 1.33 -3.83
N HIS A 90 -4.14 0.64 -3.12
CA HIS A 90 -5.57 0.71 -3.40
C HIS A 90 -6.14 2.11 -3.13
N ILE A 91 -5.72 2.80 -2.05
CA ILE A 91 -6.15 4.18 -1.78
C ILE A 91 -5.69 5.06 -2.93
N ILE A 92 -4.38 5.05 -3.22
CA ILE A 92 -3.77 5.84 -4.30
C ILE A 92 -4.50 5.58 -5.62
N TYR A 93 -4.67 4.32 -6.01
CA TYR A 93 -5.27 3.98 -7.29
C TYR A 93 -6.74 4.40 -7.40
N SER A 94 -7.50 4.29 -6.29
CA SER A 94 -8.90 4.69 -6.27
C SER A 94 -9.10 6.21 -6.45
N THR A 95 -8.12 7.02 -6.02
CA THR A 95 -8.15 8.49 -6.11
C THR A 95 -7.43 9.03 -7.34
N ILE A 96 -6.88 8.18 -8.22
CA ILE A 96 -6.36 8.63 -9.53
C ILE A 96 -7.51 8.85 -10.50
N ASN A 97 -7.53 9.96 -11.23
CA ASN A 97 -8.55 10.20 -12.25
C ASN A 97 -8.67 9.05 -13.26
N LYS A 98 -9.91 8.75 -13.69
CA LYS A 98 -10.20 7.64 -14.61
C LYS A 98 -9.35 7.66 -15.90
N LYS A 99 -9.12 8.84 -16.49
CA LYS A 99 -8.30 8.96 -17.72
C LYS A 99 -6.83 8.59 -17.44
N LEU A 100 -6.28 9.04 -16.31
CA LEU A 100 -4.94 8.65 -15.89
C LEU A 100 -4.85 7.14 -15.63
N ARG A 101 -5.85 6.53 -14.97
CA ARG A 101 -5.92 5.07 -14.81
C ARG A 101 -5.89 4.33 -16.15
N GLU A 102 -6.63 4.82 -17.14
CA GLU A 102 -6.63 4.24 -18.49
C GLU A 102 -5.28 4.37 -19.19
N LEU A 103 -4.58 5.50 -19.01
CA LEU A 103 -3.23 5.69 -19.52
C LEU A 103 -2.25 4.74 -18.84
N THR A 104 -2.30 4.61 -17.51
CA THR A 104 -1.48 3.66 -16.76
C THR A 104 -1.68 2.24 -17.29
N ARG A 105 -2.92 1.80 -17.48
CA ARG A 105 -3.26 0.46 -18.01
C ARG A 105 -2.70 0.19 -19.42
N LYS A 106 -2.52 1.23 -20.23
CA LYS A 106 -1.98 1.13 -21.60
C LYS A 106 -0.47 1.37 -21.63
N CYS A 107 0.12 1.82 -20.53
CA CYS A 107 1.53 2.13 -20.44
C CYS A 107 2.33 0.84 -20.34
N LYS A 108 2.96 0.44 -21.45
CA LYS A 108 3.82 -0.74 -21.51
C LYS A 108 4.91 -0.73 -20.43
N TYR A 109 5.52 0.42 -20.15
CA TYR A 109 6.55 0.57 -19.11
C TYR A 109 6.04 0.39 -17.68
N ALA A 110 4.75 0.61 -17.43
CA ALA A 110 4.15 0.41 -16.10
C ALA A 110 3.87 -1.07 -15.80
N HIS A 111 3.98 -1.94 -16.79
CA HIS A 111 3.55 -3.34 -16.71
C HIS A 111 4.64 -4.33 -17.08
N ASP A 112 5.53 -3.95 -18.00
CA ASP A 112 6.75 -4.69 -18.24
C ASP A 112 7.68 -4.43 -17.07
N THR A 113 8.04 -5.49 -16.35
CA THR A 113 9.23 -5.48 -15.49
C THR A 113 10.40 -5.29 -16.45
N VAL A 114 10.75 -4.02 -16.71
CA VAL A 114 11.97 -3.71 -17.46
C VAL A 114 13.11 -4.15 -16.54
N VAL A 115 13.50 -5.41 -16.68
CA VAL A 115 14.78 -5.90 -16.19
C VAL A 115 15.79 -5.04 -16.94
N CYS A 116 16.28 -4.01 -16.27
CA CYS A 116 17.39 -3.22 -16.74
C CYS A 116 18.54 -4.20 -16.94
N LYS A 117 18.73 -4.67 -18.17
CA LYS A 117 19.95 -5.36 -18.58
C LYS A 117 20.99 -4.26 -18.70
N SER A 118 21.59 -3.92 -17.55
CA SER A 118 22.91 -3.32 -17.38
C SER A 118 23.30 -2.29 -18.47
N CYS A 119 23.17 -1.00 -18.14
CA CYS A 119 23.96 0.04 -18.77
C CYS A 119 25.40 -0.03 -18.23
#